data_AF-A0A6B3CD86-F1
#
_entry.id   AF-A0A6B3CD86-F1
#
_cell.length_a   1.000
_cell.length_b   1.000
_cell.length_c   1.000
_cell.angle_alpha   90.00
_cell.angle_beta   90.00
_cell.angle_gamma   90.00
#
_symmetry.space_group_name_H-M   'P 1'
#
loop_
_entity.id
_entity.type
_entity.pdbx_description
1 polymer ?
#
loop_
_entity_poly.entity_id
_entity_poly.type
_entity_poly.pdbx_seq_one_letter_code
_entity_poly.pdbx_strand_id
1 'polypeptide(L)'
;MTTPIPEPSGPPAVETARPNKPRVIAVGALKGGTGKTRLAKLIALFLAVILGRKVVMFDADSASQTSSKWPVKARMRGYFPWPFEVIRHPFADLDKEIDKVLARGDVDDIVIDVGGGNYECFLAAVRRVNIL
;
A
#
# COMPACT_ATOMS: atom_id res chain seq x y z
N MET A 1 -16.79 3.53 23.27
CA MET A 1 -15.41 3.13 23.65
C MET A 1 -14.66 2.81 22.36
N THR A 2 -13.61 3.57 22.04
CA THR A 2 -12.75 3.29 20.87
C THR A 2 -11.66 2.34 21.32
N THR A 3 -11.60 1.13 20.76
CA THR A 3 -10.49 0.21 21.03
C THR A 3 -9.33 0.59 20.11
N PRO A 4 -8.22 1.14 20.62
CA PRO A 4 -7.05 1.41 19.79
C PRO A 4 -6.51 0.09 19.23
N ILE A 5 -5.90 0.15 18.05
CA ILE A 5 -5.14 -0.99 17.51
C ILE A 5 -3.99 -1.27 18.50
N PRO A 6 -3.89 -2.47 19.08
CA PRO A 6 -2.81 -2.78 20.03
C PRO A 6 -1.45 -2.64 19.35
N GLU A 7 -0.48 -2.07 20.05
CA GLU A 7 0.91 -2.05 19.57
C GLU A 7 1.40 -3.51 19.44
N PRO A 8 1.87 -3.93 18.26
CA PRO A 8 2.49 -5.23 18.12
C PRO A 8 3.76 -5.30 18.96
N SER A 9 4.13 -6.51 19.39
CA SER A 9 5.53 -6.78 19.72
C SER A 9 6.36 -6.42 18.48
N GLY A 10 7.05 -5.29 18.53
CA GLY A 10 7.80 -4.77 17.40
C GLY A 10 8.84 -5.78 16.88
N PRO A 11 9.26 -5.66 15.62
CA PRO A 11 10.35 -6.44 15.07
C PRO A 11 11.64 -6.16 15.88
N PRO A 12 12.63 -7.06 15.83
CA PRO A 12 13.94 -6.77 16.40
C PRO A 12 14.47 -5.42 15.86
N ALA A 13 15.18 -4.67 16.71
CA ALA A 13 15.66 -3.29 16.47
C ALA A 13 16.48 -3.08 15.18
N VAL A 14 16.79 -4.16 14.46
CA VAL A 14 17.58 -4.19 13.22
C VAL A 14 16.76 -3.70 12.01
N GLU A 15 15.43 -3.82 12.01
CA GLU A 15 14.58 -3.46 10.85
C GLU A 15 13.83 -2.12 10.97
N THR A 16 14.08 -1.36 12.05
CA THR A 16 13.52 -0.01 12.23
C THR A 16 14.35 1.07 11.53
N ALA A 17 15.52 0.74 10.98
CA ALA A 17 16.30 1.68 10.19
C ALA A 17 15.55 2.02 8.89
N ARG A 18 15.34 3.31 8.63
CA ARG A 18 14.75 3.75 7.36
C ARG A 18 15.62 3.27 6.20
N PRO A 19 15.03 2.78 5.10
CA PRO A 19 15.82 2.36 3.95
C PRO A 19 16.55 3.57 3.36
N ASN A 20 17.72 3.35 2.77
CA ASN A 20 18.46 4.42 2.07
C ASN A 20 17.69 4.97 0.86
N LYS A 21 16.70 4.21 0.34
CA LYS A 21 15.78 4.62 -0.71
C LYS A 21 14.37 4.05 -0.44
N PRO A 22 13.28 4.79 -0.75
CA PRO A 22 11.94 4.24 -0.64
C PRO A 22 11.78 2.98 -1.50
N ARG A 23 11.03 1.99 -1.00
CA ARG A 23 10.70 0.78 -1.77
C ARG A 23 9.36 0.94 -2.48
N VAL A 24 9.23 0.33 -3.64
CA VAL A 24 7.97 0.26 -4.39
C VAL A 24 7.63 -1.20 -4.61
N ILE A 25 6.53 -1.65 -4.02
CA ILE A 25 6.09 -3.04 -4.01
C ILE A 25 4.77 -3.12 -4.75
N ALA A 26 4.74 -3.75 -5.93
CA ALA A 26 3.50 -4.02 -6.65
C ALA A 26 3.01 -5.45 -6.37
N VAL A 27 1.73 -5.56 -5.99
CA VAL A 27 1.02 -6.82 -5.87
C VAL A 27 -0.08 -6.82 -6.92
N GLY A 28 0.07 -7.66 -7.94
CA GLY A 28 -0.90 -7.69 -9.01
C GLY A 28 -0.91 -8.94 -9.86
N ALA A 29 -2.01 -9.10 -10.56
CA ALA A 29 -2.26 -10.09 -11.59
C ALA A 29 -3.46 -9.63 -12.42
N LEU A 30 -3.43 -9.84 -13.73
CA LEU A 30 -4.52 -9.43 -14.62
C LEU A 30 -5.81 -10.22 -14.36
N LYS A 31 -5.70 -11.46 -13.90
CA LYS A 31 -6.85 -12.30 -13.53
C LYS A 31 -7.44 -11.87 -12.18
N GLY A 32 -8.76 -11.77 -12.10
CA GLY A 32 -9.51 -11.58 -10.84
C GLY A 32 -9.37 -12.77 -9.87
N GLY A 33 -9.68 -12.56 -8.59
CA GLY A 33 -9.79 -13.65 -7.61
C GLY A 33 -8.50 -14.27 -7.06
N THR A 34 -7.31 -13.82 -7.50
CA THR A 34 -6.01 -14.38 -7.09
C THR A 34 -5.50 -13.91 -5.71
N GLY A 35 -6.30 -13.20 -4.92
CA GLY A 35 -5.91 -12.74 -3.58
C GLY A 35 -5.04 -11.48 -3.50
N LYS A 36 -4.73 -10.81 -4.62
CA LYS A 36 -3.89 -9.58 -4.72
C LYS A 36 -4.18 -8.56 -3.63
N THR A 37 -5.41 -8.06 -3.58
CA THR A 37 -5.82 -7.05 -2.61
C THR A 37 -5.64 -7.50 -1.16
N ARG A 38 -5.87 -8.78 -0.84
CA ARG A 38 -5.63 -9.28 0.51
C ARG A 38 -4.15 -9.23 0.86
N LEU A 39 -3.30 -9.69 -0.07
CA LEU A 39 -1.86 -9.69 0.11
C LEU A 39 -1.28 -8.27 0.18
N ALA A 40 -1.69 -7.37 -0.71
CA ALA A 40 -1.28 -5.97 -0.72
C ALA A 40 -1.62 -5.27 0.61
N LYS A 41 -2.83 -5.48 1.11
CA LYS A 41 -3.28 -4.95 2.41
C LYS A 41 -2.48 -5.51 3.59
N LEU A 42 -2.18 -6.80 3.57
CA LEU A 42 -1.39 -7.44 4.62
C LEU A 42 0.04 -6.88 4.64
N ILE A 43 0.68 -6.73 3.48
CA ILE A 43 2.00 -6.12 3.36
C ILE A 43 1.98 -4.69 3.89
N ALA A 44 1.04 -3.86 3.46
CA ALA A 44 0.94 -2.47 3.93
C ALA A 44 0.74 -2.36 5.45
N LEU A 45 -0.12 -3.20 6.04
CA LEU A 45 -0.28 -3.27 7.50
C LEU A 45 0.98 -3.74 8.21
N PHE A 46 1.63 -4.78 7.70
CA PHE A 46 2.84 -5.31 8.30
C PHE A 46 3.94 -4.23 8.33
N LEU A 47 4.19 -3.59 7.20
CA LEU A 47 5.18 -2.51 7.08
C LEU A 47 4.86 -1.34 8.02
N ALA A 48 3.62 -0.86 8.04
CA ALA A 48 3.26 0.31 8.83
C ALA A 48 3.15 0.03 10.33
N VAL A 49 2.51 -1.08 10.71
CA VAL A 49 2.13 -1.35 12.09
C VAL A 49 3.19 -2.17 12.81
N ILE A 50 3.75 -3.20 12.16
CA ILE A 50 4.82 -4.00 12.76
C ILE A 50 6.15 -3.26 12.62
N LEU A 51 6.54 -2.89 11.40
CA LEU A 51 7.86 -2.29 11.17
C LEU A 51 7.93 -0.77 11.42
N GLY A 52 6.80 -0.11 11.72
CA GLY A 52 6.77 1.34 11.99
C GLY A 52 7.14 2.21 10.79
N ARG A 53 7.02 1.69 9.57
CA ARG A 53 7.45 2.37 8.34
C ARG A 53 6.36 3.31 7.82
N LYS A 54 6.77 4.42 7.20
CA LYS A 54 5.83 5.33 6.54
C LYS A 54 5.38 4.77 5.21
N VAL A 55 4.15 4.27 5.17
CA VAL A 55 3.58 3.60 4.00
C VAL A 55 2.58 4.49 3.26
N VAL A 56 2.59 4.41 1.93
CA VAL A 56 1.49 4.86 1.06
C VAL A 56 1.01 3.67 0.25
N MET A 57 -0.30 3.44 0.19
CA MET A 57 -0.89 2.37 -0.61
C MET A 57 -1.66 2.94 -1.80
N PHE A 58 -1.39 2.46 -3.02
CA PHE A 58 -2.21 2.71 -4.20
C PHE A 58 -3.26 1.61 -4.38
N ASP A 59 -4.53 2.01 -4.51
CA ASP A 59 -5.62 1.21 -5.04
C ASP A 59 -5.75 1.48 -6.55
N ALA A 60 -5.07 0.65 -7.33
CA ALA A 60 -4.94 0.73 -8.78
C ALA A 60 -5.75 -0.38 -9.51
N ASP A 61 -6.54 -1.17 -8.78
CA ASP A 61 -7.44 -2.14 -9.38
C ASP A 61 -8.66 -1.42 -10.00
N SER A 62 -8.82 -1.56 -11.33
CA SER A 62 -9.91 -0.94 -12.09
C SER A 62 -11.27 -1.59 -11.86
N ALA A 63 -11.30 -2.85 -11.43
CA ALA A 63 -12.53 -3.61 -11.23
C ALA A 63 -13.06 -3.46 -9.81
N SER A 64 -12.19 -3.38 -8.81
CA SER A 64 -12.59 -3.29 -7.41
C SER A 64 -11.81 -2.24 -6.64
N GLN A 65 -12.51 -1.27 -6.07
CA GLN A 65 -11.93 -0.20 -5.24
C GLN A 65 -11.83 -0.64 -3.77
N THR A 66 -11.36 -1.87 -3.58
CA THR A 66 -11.47 -2.55 -2.29
C THR A 66 -10.47 -1.99 -1.28
N SER A 67 -9.34 -1.47 -1.75
CA SER A 67 -8.29 -0.89 -0.91
C SER A 67 -8.62 0.52 -0.46
N SER A 68 -9.07 1.40 -1.35
CA SER A 68 -9.49 2.78 -1.04
C SER A 68 -10.73 2.87 -0.14
N LYS A 69 -11.65 1.90 -0.22
CA LYS A 69 -12.81 1.82 0.70
C LYS A 69 -12.44 1.33 2.10
N TRP A 70 -11.23 0.81 2.30
CA TRP A 70 -10.86 0.14 3.54
C TRP A 70 -10.67 1.09 4.73
N PRO A 71 -9.95 2.22 4.61
CA PRO A 71 -9.87 3.20 5.69
C PRO A 71 -11.25 3.72 6.11
N VAL A 72 -12.17 3.90 5.15
CA VAL A 72 -13.55 4.33 5.42
C VAL A 72 -14.30 3.27 6.25
N LYS A 73 -14.18 1.99 5.88
CA LYS A 73 -14.80 0.89 6.64
C LYS A 73 -14.17 0.72 8.03
N ALA A 74 -12.86 0.86 8.13
CA ALA A 74 -12.13 0.84 9.40
C ALA A 74 -12.62 1.98 10.32
N ARG A 75 -12.81 3.17 9.74
CA ARG A 75 -13.38 4.34 10.42
C ARG A 75 -14.75 4.08 11.00
N MET A 76 -15.66 3.53 10.19
CA MET A 76 -17.02 3.20 10.63
C MET A 76 -17.06 2.16 11.74
N ARG A 77 -16.00 1.34 11.87
CA ARG A 77 -15.86 0.31 12.91
C ARG A 77 -15.05 0.78 14.13
N GLY A 78 -14.57 2.02 14.14
CA GLY A 78 -13.80 2.58 15.25
C GLY A 78 -12.33 2.13 15.30
N TYR A 79 -11.77 1.59 14.22
CA TYR A 79 -10.36 1.18 14.16
C TYR A 79 -9.46 2.38 13.83
N PHE A 80 -9.01 3.08 14.86
CA PHE A 80 -8.16 4.27 14.74
C PHE A 80 -7.05 4.35 15.81
N PRO A 81 -5.95 5.07 15.53
CA PRO A 81 -5.66 5.80 14.27
C PRO A 81 -5.41 4.85 13.07
N TRP A 82 -5.70 5.31 11.85
CA TRP A 82 -5.44 4.55 10.63
C TRP A 82 -3.96 4.71 10.24
N PRO A 83 -3.21 3.64 9.98
CA PRO A 83 -1.74 3.70 10.03
C PRO A 83 -1.03 4.21 8.77
N PHE A 84 -1.71 4.37 7.62
CA PHE A 84 -1.05 4.78 6.36
C PHE A 84 -2.01 5.44 5.36
N GLU A 85 -1.50 6.18 4.38
CA GLU A 85 -2.35 6.78 3.33
C GLU A 85 -2.81 5.72 2.32
N VAL A 86 -4.04 5.83 1.82
CA VAL A 86 -4.52 5.03 0.68
C VAL A 86 -5.00 5.96 -0.43
N ILE A 87 -4.36 5.90 -1.60
CA ILE A 87 -4.65 6.70 -2.78
C ILE A 87 -5.33 5.82 -3.82
N ARG A 88 -6.47 6.25 -4.35
CA ARG A 88 -7.14 5.55 -5.46
C ARG A 88 -6.63 6.10 -6.79
N HIS A 89 -6.02 5.24 -7.61
CA HIS A 89 -5.51 5.65 -8.93
C HIS A 89 -5.44 4.49 -9.94
N PRO A 90 -6.58 4.05 -10.52
CA PRO A 90 -6.63 2.94 -11.48
C PRO A 90 -6.41 3.41 -12.94
N PHE A 91 -5.42 4.28 -13.17
CA PHE A 91 -5.19 4.92 -14.48
C PHE A 91 -3.78 4.60 -15.02
N ALA A 92 -3.61 4.78 -16.35
CA ALA A 92 -2.38 4.40 -17.05
C ALA A 92 -1.15 5.25 -16.67
N ASP A 93 -1.37 6.42 -16.09
CA ASP A 93 -0.34 7.33 -15.59
C ASP A 93 0.04 7.10 -14.12
N LEU A 94 -0.27 5.91 -13.59
CA LEU A 94 0.07 5.52 -12.20
C LEU A 94 1.55 5.72 -11.86
N ASP A 95 2.45 5.53 -12.83
CA ASP A 95 3.88 5.74 -12.63
C ASP A 95 4.23 7.19 -12.27
N LYS A 96 3.52 8.17 -12.83
CA LYS A 96 3.66 9.59 -12.48
C LYS A 96 3.14 9.89 -11.08
N GLU A 97 2.06 9.23 -10.65
CA GLU A 97 1.56 9.38 -9.29
C GLU A 97 2.49 8.75 -8.25
N ILE A 98 3.08 7.59 -8.58
CA ILE A 98 4.13 6.97 -7.76
C ILE A 98 5.30 7.96 -7.60
N ASP A 99 5.75 8.58 -8.69
CA ASP A 99 6.83 9.57 -8.66
C ASP A 99 6.51 10.79 -7.79
N LYS A 100 5.26 11.28 -7.84
CA LYS A 100 4.82 12.37 -6.96
C LYS A 100 4.89 11.99 -5.48
N VAL A 101 4.52 10.76 -5.13
CA VAL A 101 4.61 10.26 -3.76
C VAL A 101 6.07 10.09 -3.33
N LEU A 102 6.92 9.54 -4.20
CA LEU A 102 8.37 9.42 -3.94
C LEU A 102 9.02 10.79 -3.73
N ALA A 103 8.63 11.80 -4.51
CA ALA A 103 9.15 13.16 -4.42
C ALA A 103 8.80 13.87 -3.10
N ARG A 104 7.84 13.35 -2.30
CA ARG A 104 7.56 13.88 -0.95
C ARG A 104 8.75 13.73 0.00
N GLY A 105 9.63 12.76 -0.26
CA GLY A 105 10.86 12.54 0.53
C GLY A 105 10.63 12.01 1.94
N ASP A 106 9.39 11.65 2.28
CA ASP A 106 9.02 11.21 3.62
C ASP A 106 8.35 9.82 3.65
N VAL A 107 8.35 9.08 2.54
CA VAL A 107 7.75 7.75 2.43
C VAL A 107 8.85 6.68 2.44
N ASP A 108 8.68 5.64 3.25
CA ASP A 108 9.61 4.50 3.31
C ASP A 108 9.19 3.39 2.33
N ASP A 109 7.90 3.15 2.16
CA ASP A 109 7.35 2.15 1.23
C ASP A 109 6.09 2.62 0.52
N ILE A 110 6.00 2.27 -0.77
CA ILE A 110 4.79 2.36 -1.57
C ILE A 110 4.31 0.94 -1.88
N VAL A 111 3.07 0.61 -1.52
CA VAL A 111 2.42 -0.67 -1.86
C VAL A 111 1.35 -0.43 -2.91
N ILE A 112 1.37 -1.17 -4.02
CA ILE A 112 0.44 -1.00 -5.13
C ILE A 112 -0.43 -2.25 -5.26
N ASP A 113 -1.74 -2.11 -5.05
CA ASP A 113 -2.74 -3.14 -5.36
C ASP A 113 -3.25 -2.90 -6.78
N VAL A 114 -2.82 -3.71 -7.74
CA VAL A 114 -3.13 -3.52 -9.17
C VAL A 114 -3.71 -4.78 -9.82
N GLY A 115 -4.73 -4.61 -10.65
CA GLY A 115 -5.51 -5.74 -11.16
C GLY A 115 -6.66 -5.32 -12.08
N GLY A 116 -7.74 -6.09 -12.06
CA GLY A 116 -8.96 -5.77 -12.80
C GLY A 116 -8.86 -5.86 -14.32
N GLY A 117 -7.87 -6.58 -14.87
CA GLY A 117 -7.63 -6.67 -16.32
C GLY A 117 -7.02 -5.40 -16.94
N ASN A 118 -6.66 -4.39 -16.13
CA ASN A 118 -6.03 -3.17 -16.63
C ASN A 118 -4.53 -3.36 -16.86
N TYR A 119 -4.18 -3.76 -18.08
CA TYR A 119 -2.79 -4.03 -18.48
C TYR A 119 -1.88 -2.79 -18.39
N GLU A 120 -2.34 -1.63 -18.82
CA GLU A 120 -1.54 -0.41 -18.81
C GLU A 120 -1.17 0.02 -17.39
N CYS A 121 -2.15 0.00 -16.48
CA CYS A 121 -1.91 0.31 -15.07
C CYS A 121 -0.99 -0.72 -14.40
N PHE A 122 -1.15 -2.01 -14.76
CA PHE A 122 -0.25 -3.07 -14.31
C PHE A 122 1.20 -2.85 -14.78
N LEU A 123 1.41 -2.50 -16.05
CA LEU A 123 2.74 -2.17 -16.56
C LEU A 123 3.34 -0.93 -15.90
N ALA A 124 2.54 0.12 -15.69
CA ALA A 124 2.96 1.33 -15.00
C ALA A 124 3.46 1.02 -13.57
N ALA A 125 2.74 0.16 -12.85
CA ALA A 125 3.17 -0.32 -11.53
C ALA A 125 4.49 -1.09 -11.60
N VAL A 126 4.60 -2.09 -12.49
CA VAL A 126 5.78 -2.94 -12.63
C VAL A 126 7.04 -2.14 -12.95
N ARG A 127 6.94 -1.11 -13.81
CA ARG A 127 8.08 -0.25 -14.20
C ARG A 127 8.71 0.50 -13.02
N ARG A 128 8.00 0.67 -11.91
CA ARG A 128 8.48 1.40 -10.73
C ARG A 128 8.86 0.49 -9.57
N VAL A 129 8.61 -0.82 -9.67
CA VAL A 129 8.93 -1.76 -8.59
C VAL A 129 10.42 -1.73 -8.28
N ASN A 130 10.72 -1.51 -7.00
CA ASN A 130 12.04 -1.75 -6.42
C ASN A 130 11.83 -2.31 -5.01
N ILE A 131 12.21 -3.56 -4.82
CA ILE A 131 12.06 -4.28 -3.54
C ILE A 131 13.41 -4.61 -2.89
N LEU A 132 14.51 -4.17 -3.52
CA LEU A 132 15.90 -4.38 -3.10
C LEU A 132 16.55 -3.08 -2.65
#